data_AF-A0A7C1HR97-F1
#
_entry.id   AF-A0A7C1HR97-F1
#
_cell.length_a   1.000
_cell.length_b   1.000
_cell.length_c   1.000
_cell.angle_alpha   90.00
_cell.angle_beta   90.00
_cell.angle_gamma   90.00
#
_symmetry.space_group_name_H-M   'P 1'
#
loop_
_entity.id
_entity.type
_entity.pdbx_description
1 polymer ?
#
loop_
_entity_poly.entity_id
_entity_poly.type
_entity_poly.pdbx_seq_one_letter_code
_entity_poly.pdbx_strand_id
1 'polypeptide(L)'
;MNKAIAITILLVILVLFFKVFFHTEEYYNLKLEKLKQEYAIKPVSSIEHAKLTELNRNFSTPQEVTEQCNSCHTERYKEIMKSSHWNWERVSYVEGRGISTAGKKNVLNNYCIGPRTNEQTCAKCHIGFGMTNDLYDFDNARNVDCMVCHDNSDEYLKGASMAGFPDRSVNLTNVAQNVGRPDRINCGSCHFFSGGGNNVKHGDLEAAQLSCDRETDVHMAANGINLTCVDCHTAENHRMLGKLYSVSSSNTMRSTCEQCHTNTPHFDNILNRHDAKVSCQACHIPVYAKENATKMEWNWSDAGRLRDGKPYSEADEDGNEIYLSIKGSFRWEKNVIPDYAWFNGTADQYLTGDTIREVPVKMNTLFGSHDDINSKIIPIKIHVGNQIYDKKYNRLIQPKLYSETIGDSAYWKEFDWHKAAEAGMRRVGLPYSGEHDFVQTITYWPVNHMVSPKNQSVGCAECHTRNNGRLANLAGFYLPGRDSNRALDIFGTLLFFAVLGAVIIHAAFRIIVSIRNKKYGVDQIDYHSENSHGGQTT
;
A
#
# COMPACT_ATOMS: atom_id res chain seq x y z
N MET A 1 50.47 -2.64 -43.91
CA MET A 1 49.11 -2.51 -43.35
C MET A 1 48.85 -1.02 -43.08
N ASN A 2 47.83 -0.41 -43.69
CA ASN A 2 47.57 1.03 -43.54
C ASN A 2 47.34 1.38 -42.07
N LYS A 3 47.95 2.47 -41.57
CA LYS A 3 47.81 2.93 -40.17
C LYS A 3 46.35 3.07 -39.74
N ALA A 4 45.46 3.47 -40.67
CA ALA A 4 44.02 3.52 -40.45
C ALA A 4 43.42 2.15 -40.10
N ILE A 5 43.83 1.08 -40.79
CA ILE A 5 43.35 -0.29 -40.54
C ILE A 5 43.78 -0.78 -39.15
N ALA A 6 45.03 -0.49 -38.76
CA ALA A 6 45.54 -0.87 -37.44
C ALA A 6 44.80 -0.15 -36.30
N ILE A 7 44.48 1.14 -36.46
CA ILE A 7 43.72 1.94 -35.48
C ILE A 7 42.28 1.43 -35.36
N THR A 8 41.62 1.13 -36.49
CA THR A 8 40.26 0.57 -36.48
C THR A 8 40.22 -0.79 -35.79
N ILE A 9 41.19 -1.67 -36.07
CA ILE A 9 41.30 -2.97 -35.40
C ILE A 9 41.49 -2.79 -33.88
N LEU A 10 42.37 -1.87 -33.46
CA LEU A 10 42.59 -1.58 -32.04
C LEU A 10 41.32 -1.06 -31.36
N LEU A 11 40.60 -0.13 -31.98
CA LEU A 11 39.33 0.40 -31.47
C LEU A 11 38.26 -0.69 -31.36
N VAL A 12 38.14 -1.56 -32.37
CA VAL A 12 37.20 -2.70 -32.33
C VAL A 12 37.57 -3.66 -31.20
N ILE A 13 38.85 -4.00 -31.04
CA ILE A 13 39.32 -4.84 -29.92
C ILE A 13 39.02 -4.18 -28.58
N LEU A 14 39.21 -2.86 -28.46
CA LEU A 14 38.96 -2.12 -27.22
C LEU A 14 37.46 -2.07 -26.89
N VAL A 15 36.60 -1.85 -27.88
CA VAL A 15 35.14 -1.93 -27.72
C VAL A 15 34.69 -3.35 -27.37
N LEU A 16 35.27 -4.38 -28.00
CA LEU A 16 34.99 -5.77 -27.66
C LEU A 16 35.51 -6.15 -26.28
N PHE A 17 36.68 -5.65 -25.88
CA PHE A 17 37.22 -5.83 -24.52
C PHE A 17 36.32 -5.16 -23.49
N PHE A 18 35.89 -3.92 -23.74
CA PHE A 18 34.94 -3.23 -22.87
C PHE A 18 33.60 -3.97 -22.81
N LYS A 19 33.10 -4.47 -23.94
CA LYS A 19 31.92 -5.33 -23.95
C LYS A 19 32.19 -6.59 -23.13
N VAL A 20 33.23 -7.37 -23.39
CA VAL A 20 33.45 -8.64 -22.67
C VAL A 20 33.71 -8.44 -21.17
N PHE A 21 34.42 -7.40 -20.76
CA PHE A 21 34.73 -7.15 -19.34
C PHE A 21 33.65 -6.38 -18.57
N PHE A 22 32.88 -5.51 -19.23
CA PHE A 22 31.84 -4.69 -18.57
C PHE A 22 30.41 -5.07 -18.97
N HIS A 23 30.22 -5.98 -19.93
CA HIS A 23 28.92 -6.58 -20.19
C HIS A 23 28.65 -7.57 -19.06
N THR A 24 27.88 -7.11 -18.09
CA THR A 24 27.13 -8.01 -17.22
C THR A 24 26.22 -8.84 -18.11
N GLU A 25 26.37 -10.16 -18.12
CA GLU A 25 25.34 -11.03 -18.70
C GLU A 25 23.98 -10.57 -18.15
N GLU A 26 23.00 -10.36 -19.02
CA GLU A 26 21.62 -10.22 -18.55
C GLU A 26 21.26 -11.53 -17.87
N TYR A 27 21.34 -11.54 -16.54
CA TYR A 27 20.91 -12.69 -15.76
C TYR A 27 19.46 -13.00 -16.10
N TYR A 28 19.26 -14.10 -16.81
CA TYR A 28 17.94 -14.52 -17.26
C TYR A 28 17.13 -15.03 -16.06
N ASN A 29 16.14 -14.25 -15.62
CA ASN A 29 15.30 -14.61 -14.49
C ASN A 29 14.23 -15.64 -14.92
N LEU A 30 14.64 -16.92 -14.97
CA LEU A 30 13.77 -18.04 -15.34
C LEU A 30 12.48 -18.10 -14.49
N LYS A 31 12.54 -17.71 -13.22
CA LYS A 31 11.35 -17.71 -12.34
C LYS A 31 10.32 -16.68 -12.80
N LEU A 32 10.78 -15.47 -13.13
CA LEU A 32 9.92 -14.41 -13.66
C LEU A 32 9.29 -14.81 -15.00
N GLU A 33 10.05 -15.45 -15.89
CA GLU A 33 9.51 -15.90 -17.18
C GLU A 33 8.47 -17.01 -17.04
N LYS A 34 8.67 -17.94 -16.09
CA LYS A 34 7.65 -18.94 -15.73
C LYS A 34 6.36 -18.28 -15.21
N LEU A 35 6.47 -17.28 -14.33
CA LEU A 35 5.30 -16.54 -13.82
C LEU A 35 4.57 -15.81 -14.95
N LYS A 36 5.30 -15.16 -15.86
CA LYS A 36 4.68 -14.52 -17.03
C LYS A 36 3.89 -15.52 -17.88
N GLN A 37 4.44 -16.72 -18.08
CA GLN A 37 3.74 -17.78 -18.83
C GLN A 37 2.50 -18.29 -18.09
N GLU A 38 2.60 -18.50 -16.77
CA GLU A 38 1.50 -18.96 -15.93
C GLU A 38 0.30 -17.99 -15.98
N TYR A 39 0.56 -16.69 -15.83
CA TYR A 39 -0.49 -15.66 -15.81
C TYR A 39 -0.90 -15.13 -17.19
N ALA A 40 -0.19 -15.52 -18.26
CA ALA A 40 -0.58 -15.18 -19.63
C ALA A 40 -1.88 -15.90 -20.05
N ILE A 41 -2.17 -17.06 -19.47
CA ILE A 41 -3.39 -17.83 -19.75
C ILE A 41 -4.39 -17.58 -18.63
N LYS A 42 -5.43 -16.79 -18.92
CA LYS A 42 -6.51 -16.56 -17.95
C LYS A 42 -7.40 -17.82 -17.82
N PRO A 43 -7.84 -18.17 -16.60
CA PRO A 43 -8.72 -19.30 -16.40
C PRO A 43 -10.07 -19.07 -17.08
N VAL A 44 -10.54 -20.08 -17.83
CA VAL A 44 -11.85 -20.07 -18.48
C VAL A 44 -12.85 -20.76 -17.58
N SER A 45 -14.03 -20.15 -17.39
CA SER A 45 -15.12 -20.76 -16.64
C SER A 45 -15.56 -22.07 -17.29
N SER A 46 -15.82 -23.10 -16.49
CA SER A 46 -16.39 -24.37 -16.98
C SER A 46 -17.88 -24.27 -17.31
N ILE A 47 -18.53 -23.14 -17.01
CA ILE A 47 -19.95 -22.89 -17.23
C ILE A 47 -20.16 -21.52 -17.89
N GLU A 48 -21.10 -21.47 -18.84
CA GLU A 48 -21.56 -20.26 -19.48
C GLU A 48 -22.98 -19.93 -18.97
N HIS A 49 -23.09 -18.96 -18.06
CA HIS A 49 -24.34 -18.61 -17.39
C HIS A 49 -25.44 -18.15 -18.36
N ALA A 50 -25.08 -17.44 -19.44
CA ALA A 50 -26.02 -17.00 -20.48
C ALA A 50 -26.77 -18.15 -21.19
N LYS A 51 -26.25 -19.38 -21.14
CA LYS A 51 -26.91 -20.56 -21.72
C LYS A 51 -27.89 -21.25 -20.76
N LEU A 52 -27.95 -20.84 -19.49
CA LEU A 52 -28.81 -21.45 -18.48
C LEU A 52 -30.25 -20.92 -18.60
N THR A 53 -31.21 -21.83 -18.75
CA THR A 53 -32.63 -21.50 -18.87
C THR A 53 -33.19 -20.76 -17.66
N GLU A 54 -32.65 -21.05 -16.49
CA GLU A 54 -32.99 -20.47 -15.20
C GLU A 54 -32.65 -18.97 -15.11
N LEU A 55 -31.66 -18.52 -15.88
CA LEU A 55 -31.24 -17.12 -15.98
C LEU A 55 -31.89 -16.38 -17.15
N ASN A 56 -32.58 -17.10 -18.05
CA ASN A 56 -33.29 -16.56 -19.20
C ASN A 56 -34.71 -16.09 -18.83
N ARG A 57 -34.79 -15.21 -17.84
CA ARG A 57 -36.03 -14.62 -17.34
C ARG A 57 -35.81 -13.19 -16.88
N ASN A 58 -36.88 -12.43 -16.77
CA ASN A 58 -36.83 -11.12 -16.15
C ASN A 58 -36.76 -11.26 -14.61
N PHE A 59 -35.84 -10.54 -13.97
CA PHE A 59 -35.72 -10.45 -12.52
C PHE A 59 -36.24 -9.09 -12.05
N SER A 60 -37.22 -9.09 -11.15
CA SER A 60 -37.83 -7.84 -10.65
C SER A 60 -37.05 -7.24 -9.48
N THR A 61 -36.28 -8.08 -8.78
CA THR A 61 -35.47 -7.68 -7.63
C THR A 61 -34.11 -8.38 -7.67
N PRO A 62 -33.04 -7.78 -7.11
CA PRO A 62 -31.74 -8.44 -7.04
C PRO A 62 -31.75 -9.67 -6.10
N GLN A 63 -32.68 -9.72 -5.15
CA GLN A 63 -32.89 -10.91 -4.32
C GLN A 63 -33.37 -12.11 -5.14
N GLU A 64 -34.21 -11.91 -6.17
CA GLU A 64 -34.61 -13.01 -7.06
C GLU A 64 -33.41 -13.58 -7.82
N VAL A 65 -32.45 -12.74 -8.23
CA VAL A 65 -31.18 -13.21 -8.82
C VAL A 65 -30.42 -14.05 -7.81
N THR A 66 -30.29 -13.57 -6.57
CA THR A 66 -29.57 -14.28 -5.49
C THR A 66 -30.22 -15.63 -5.17
N GLU A 67 -31.54 -15.69 -5.10
CA GLU A 67 -32.30 -16.94 -4.95
C GLU A 67 -32.01 -17.91 -6.09
N GLN A 68 -31.96 -17.41 -7.33
CA GLN A 68 -31.65 -18.21 -8.49
C GLN A 68 -30.19 -18.70 -8.48
N CYS A 69 -29.23 -17.89 -8.03
CA CYS A 69 -27.85 -18.35 -7.81
C CYS A 69 -27.81 -19.45 -6.73
N ASN A 70 -28.55 -19.27 -5.63
CA ASN A 70 -28.55 -20.20 -4.50
C ASN A 70 -29.15 -21.57 -4.83
N SER A 71 -29.96 -21.70 -5.89
CA SER A 71 -30.46 -23.01 -6.33
C SER A 71 -29.36 -23.92 -6.89
N CYS A 72 -28.25 -23.34 -7.37
CA CYS A 72 -27.10 -24.08 -7.91
C CYS A 72 -25.86 -23.96 -7.01
N HIS A 73 -25.66 -22.80 -6.38
CA HIS A 73 -24.52 -22.48 -5.51
C HIS A 73 -24.88 -22.61 -4.02
N THR A 74 -25.41 -23.77 -3.63
CA THR A 74 -26.10 -24.01 -2.34
C THR A 74 -25.27 -23.75 -1.07
N GLU A 75 -23.93 -23.67 -1.19
CA GLU A 75 -23.03 -23.42 -0.06
C GLU A 75 -22.34 -22.05 -0.12
N ARG A 76 -22.35 -21.35 -1.26
CA ARG A 76 -21.52 -20.16 -1.48
C ARG A 76 -21.99 -18.97 -0.64
N TYR A 77 -23.30 -18.77 -0.48
CA TYR A 77 -23.82 -17.73 0.40
C TYR A 77 -23.38 -17.94 1.87
N LYS A 78 -23.29 -19.19 2.35
CA LYS A 78 -22.84 -19.51 3.72
C LYS A 78 -21.38 -19.13 3.93
N GLU A 79 -20.55 -19.33 2.90
CA GLU A 79 -19.15 -18.91 2.90
C GLU A 79 -19.03 -17.38 2.95
N ILE A 80 -19.79 -16.69 2.11
CA ILE A 80 -19.84 -15.22 2.07
C ILE A 80 -20.29 -14.66 3.42
N MET A 81 -21.35 -15.21 4.01
CA MET A 81 -21.90 -14.75 5.30
C MET A 81 -20.94 -14.96 6.48
N LYS A 82 -19.93 -15.82 6.33
CA LYS A 82 -18.83 -15.99 7.31
C LYS A 82 -17.63 -15.07 7.06
N SER A 83 -17.65 -14.32 5.96
CA SER A 83 -16.54 -13.45 5.56
C SER A 83 -16.60 -12.08 6.27
N SER A 84 -15.47 -11.36 6.28
CA SER A 84 -15.45 -9.98 6.78
C SER A 84 -16.12 -8.98 5.84
N HIS A 85 -16.26 -9.31 4.54
CA HIS A 85 -16.94 -8.42 3.60
C HIS A 85 -18.44 -8.36 3.94
N TRP A 86 -19.01 -9.48 4.39
CA TRP A 86 -20.37 -9.55 4.90
C TRP A 86 -20.50 -8.92 6.30
N ASN A 87 -19.72 -9.40 7.28
CA ASN A 87 -19.92 -8.98 8.67
C ASN A 87 -19.38 -7.58 8.99
N TRP A 88 -18.53 -7.01 8.12
CA TRP A 88 -17.79 -5.77 8.36
C TRP A 88 -16.97 -5.76 9.66
N GLU A 89 -16.63 -6.94 10.17
CA GLU A 89 -15.88 -7.11 11.40
C GLU A 89 -15.02 -8.37 11.36
N ARG A 90 -14.00 -8.38 12.21
CA ARG A 90 -13.09 -9.51 12.43
C ARG A 90 -12.77 -9.58 13.90
N VAL A 91 -12.76 -10.79 14.45
CA VAL A 91 -12.26 -11.04 15.80
C VAL A 91 -10.75 -11.26 15.74
N SER A 92 -10.01 -10.57 16.61
CA SER A 92 -8.57 -10.73 16.75
C SER A 92 -8.12 -10.46 18.18
N TYR A 93 -7.02 -11.10 18.58
CA TYR A 93 -6.29 -10.71 19.77
C TYR A 93 -5.45 -9.47 19.46
N VAL A 94 -5.50 -8.47 20.34
CA VAL A 94 -4.70 -7.25 20.28
C VAL A 94 -3.95 -7.12 21.59
N GLU A 95 -2.63 -6.96 21.50
CA GLU A 95 -1.79 -6.79 22.68
C GLU A 95 -2.25 -5.56 23.51
N GLY A 96 -2.34 -5.72 24.82
CA GLY A 96 -2.84 -4.68 25.75
C GLY A 96 -4.35 -4.46 25.76
N ARG A 97 -5.11 -4.98 24.78
CA ARG A 97 -6.60 -4.89 24.73
C ARG A 97 -7.28 -6.24 24.94
N GLY A 98 -6.64 -7.35 24.58
CA GLY A 98 -7.21 -8.70 24.62
C GLY A 98 -7.97 -9.06 23.35
N ILE A 99 -8.96 -9.96 23.46
CA ILE A 99 -9.81 -10.32 22.32
C ILE A 99 -10.70 -9.12 21.99
N SER A 100 -10.57 -8.61 20.77
CA SER A 100 -11.33 -7.48 20.28
C SER A 100 -11.90 -7.77 18.90
N THR A 101 -13.11 -7.28 18.67
CA THR A 101 -13.72 -7.27 17.34
C THR A 101 -13.43 -5.93 16.70
N ALA A 102 -12.83 -5.90 15.52
CA ALA A 102 -12.54 -4.68 14.77
C ALA A 102 -12.94 -4.85 13.31
N GLY A 103 -13.54 -3.80 12.76
CA GLY A 103 -13.80 -3.66 11.32
C GLY A 103 -14.65 -2.43 11.05
N LYS A 104 -15.10 -2.27 9.80
CA LYS A 104 -15.88 -1.10 9.35
C LYS A 104 -17.11 -0.86 10.25
N LYS A 105 -17.71 -1.91 10.81
CA LYS A 105 -18.90 -1.82 11.69
C LYS A 105 -18.66 -1.01 12.97
N ASN A 106 -17.45 -1.02 13.54
CA ASN A 106 -17.19 -0.46 14.86
C ASN A 106 -15.89 0.36 15.00
N VAL A 107 -15.04 0.36 13.98
CA VAL A 107 -13.86 1.24 13.88
C VAL A 107 -14.30 2.61 13.38
N LEU A 108 -13.90 3.66 14.10
CA LEU A 108 -14.01 5.02 13.58
C LEU A 108 -12.80 5.35 12.71
N ASN A 109 -13.00 6.16 11.66
CA ASN A 109 -11.92 6.72 10.86
C ASN A 109 -12.01 8.25 10.84
N ASN A 110 -10.96 8.92 10.37
CA ASN A 110 -10.95 10.37 10.22
C ASN A 110 -11.36 10.83 8.80
N TYR A 111 -12.23 10.06 8.14
CA TYR A 111 -12.92 10.44 6.90
C TYR A 111 -14.41 10.68 7.20
N CYS A 112 -15.28 9.73 6.85
CA CYS A 112 -16.72 9.79 7.12
C CYS A 112 -17.09 9.38 8.56
N ILE A 113 -16.13 9.37 9.49
CA ILE A 113 -16.28 9.01 10.91
C ILE A 113 -16.63 7.54 11.13
N GLY A 114 -17.86 7.11 10.85
CA GLY A 114 -18.28 5.73 11.01
C GLY A 114 -19.64 5.43 10.39
N PRO A 115 -19.91 4.18 10.00
CA PRO A 115 -21.11 3.83 9.24
C PRO A 115 -22.36 3.67 10.11
N ARG A 116 -22.22 3.45 11.43
CA ARG A 116 -23.39 3.31 12.29
C ARG A 116 -24.17 4.60 12.29
N THR A 117 -25.50 4.52 12.16
CA THR A 117 -26.44 5.64 11.90
C THR A 117 -26.40 6.23 10.48
N ASN A 118 -25.49 5.75 9.64
CA ASN A 118 -25.24 6.23 8.28
C ASN A 118 -25.23 5.05 7.28
N GLU A 119 -25.81 3.91 7.65
CA GLU A 119 -25.69 2.64 6.94
C GLU A 119 -26.25 2.75 5.53
N GLN A 120 -27.39 3.41 5.37
CA GLN A 120 -28.04 3.58 4.07
C GLN A 120 -27.10 4.15 2.99
N THR A 121 -26.21 5.08 3.34
CA THR A 121 -25.20 5.61 2.41
C THR A 121 -23.94 4.73 2.36
N CYS A 122 -23.49 4.22 3.51
CA CYS A 122 -22.26 3.43 3.61
C CYS A 122 -22.35 2.03 2.98
N ALA A 123 -23.56 1.47 2.94
CA ALA A 123 -23.89 0.15 2.43
C ALA A 123 -23.82 0.06 0.90
N LYS A 124 -23.66 1.19 0.20
CA LYS A 124 -23.22 1.17 -1.20
C LYS A 124 -21.96 0.31 -1.40
N CYS A 125 -21.10 0.19 -0.38
CA CYS A 125 -19.92 -0.66 -0.40
C CYS A 125 -20.03 -1.93 0.47
N HIS A 126 -21.25 -2.33 0.86
CA HIS A 126 -21.51 -3.62 1.50
C HIS A 126 -21.86 -4.66 0.43
N ILE A 127 -21.45 -5.91 0.62
CA ILE A 127 -21.76 -7.00 -0.32
C ILE A 127 -23.15 -7.62 -0.06
N GLY A 128 -24.11 -6.78 0.28
CA GLY A 128 -25.49 -7.16 0.52
C GLY A 128 -26.49 -6.06 0.22
N PHE A 129 -27.77 -6.43 0.31
CA PHE A 129 -28.93 -5.60 -0.02
C PHE A 129 -29.73 -5.22 1.22
N GLY A 130 -30.06 -3.93 1.38
CA GLY A 130 -31.03 -3.44 2.35
C GLY A 130 -30.48 -3.07 3.73
N MET A 131 -29.18 -2.81 3.85
CA MET A 131 -28.58 -2.38 5.12
C MET A 131 -28.88 -0.89 5.38
N THR A 132 -30.00 -0.63 6.04
CA THR A 132 -30.44 0.73 6.41
C THR A 132 -30.12 1.09 7.85
N ASN A 133 -30.05 0.11 8.75
CA ASN A 133 -29.88 0.29 10.19
C ASN A 133 -29.52 -1.02 10.92
N ASP A 134 -29.46 -1.00 12.26
CA ASP A 134 -29.11 -2.16 13.12
C ASP A 134 -30.05 -3.38 13.02
N LEU A 135 -31.22 -3.25 12.38
CA LEU A 135 -32.17 -4.36 12.13
C LEU A 135 -31.81 -5.18 10.89
N TYR A 136 -30.66 -4.92 10.27
CA TYR A 136 -30.20 -5.68 9.12
C TYR A 136 -30.04 -7.17 9.45
N ASP A 137 -30.70 -8.02 8.68
CA ASP A 137 -30.67 -9.47 8.88
C ASP A 137 -29.43 -10.06 8.20
N PHE A 138 -28.39 -10.31 9.00
CA PHE A 138 -27.15 -10.96 8.58
C PHE A 138 -27.29 -12.47 8.36
N ASP A 139 -28.43 -13.09 8.71
CA ASP A 139 -28.70 -14.52 8.54
C ASP A 139 -29.57 -14.80 7.30
N ASN A 140 -30.12 -13.77 6.67
CA ASN A 140 -30.91 -13.90 5.44
C ASN A 140 -30.02 -14.01 4.20
N ALA A 141 -29.90 -15.24 3.67
CA ALA A 141 -29.16 -15.55 2.45
C ALA A 141 -29.61 -14.77 1.20
N ARG A 142 -30.86 -14.31 1.14
CA ARG A 142 -31.38 -13.50 0.02
C ARG A 142 -30.72 -12.12 -0.04
N ASN A 143 -30.19 -11.64 1.08
CA ASN A 143 -29.56 -10.34 1.16
C ASN A 143 -28.11 -10.34 0.64
N VAL A 144 -27.53 -11.48 0.28
CA VAL A 144 -26.17 -11.57 -0.28
C VAL A 144 -26.14 -11.00 -1.69
N ASP A 145 -25.24 -10.06 -1.96
CA ASP A 145 -25.03 -9.50 -3.29
C ASP A 145 -23.94 -10.30 -4.02
N CYS A 146 -24.36 -11.29 -4.81
CA CYS A 146 -23.43 -12.09 -5.63
C CYS A 146 -22.85 -11.27 -6.80
N MET A 147 -23.59 -10.30 -7.32
CA MET A 147 -23.29 -9.61 -8.58
C MET A 147 -22.20 -8.57 -8.42
N VAL A 148 -22.13 -7.86 -7.28
CA VAL A 148 -21.11 -6.81 -7.06
C VAL A 148 -19.68 -7.31 -7.25
N CYS A 149 -19.43 -8.59 -6.96
CA CYS A 149 -18.13 -9.21 -7.12
C CYS A 149 -17.97 -9.96 -8.45
N HIS A 150 -19.07 -10.40 -9.08
CA HIS A 150 -19.02 -11.37 -10.17
C HIS A 150 -19.56 -10.87 -11.51
N ASP A 151 -20.15 -9.68 -11.58
CA ASP A 151 -20.63 -9.13 -12.85
C ASP A 151 -19.48 -8.87 -13.84
N ASN A 152 -19.54 -9.47 -15.03
CA ASN A 152 -18.64 -9.16 -16.14
C ASN A 152 -19.39 -8.56 -17.35
N SER A 153 -20.60 -8.02 -17.15
CA SER A 153 -21.34 -7.28 -18.19
C SER A 153 -21.00 -5.79 -18.26
N ASP A 154 -20.25 -5.27 -17.28
CA ASP A 154 -19.98 -3.85 -17.06
C ASP A 154 -21.23 -2.99 -16.77
N GLU A 155 -22.38 -3.60 -16.45
CA GLU A 155 -23.62 -2.88 -16.15
C GLU A 155 -23.94 -2.77 -14.65
N TYR A 156 -23.39 -3.65 -13.81
CA TYR A 156 -23.78 -3.69 -12.40
C TYR A 156 -23.18 -2.53 -11.62
N LEU A 157 -24.04 -1.70 -11.02
CA LEU A 157 -23.64 -0.65 -10.10
C LEU A 157 -24.62 -0.51 -8.95
N LYS A 158 -24.09 -0.32 -7.74
CA LYS A 158 -24.91 -0.06 -6.54
C LYS A 158 -25.34 1.39 -6.50
N GLY A 159 -26.63 1.62 -6.26
CA GLY A 159 -27.23 2.95 -6.22
C GLY A 159 -26.68 3.80 -5.08
N ALA A 160 -26.57 5.11 -5.30
CA ALA A 160 -26.12 6.05 -4.27
C ALA A 160 -27.15 6.14 -3.14
N SER A 161 -26.72 5.84 -1.91
CA SER A 161 -27.58 5.87 -0.72
C SER A 161 -28.84 4.98 -0.80
N MET A 162 -28.76 3.89 -1.57
CA MET A 162 -29.85 2.92 -1.71
C MET A 162 -29.65 1.69 -0.80
N ALA A 163 -28.99 1.83 0.35
CA ALA A 163 -28.80 0.74 1.31
C ALA A 163 -28.17 -0.54 0.73
N GLY A 164 -27.34 -0.39 -0.30
CA GLY A 164 -26.70 -1.51 -1.00
C GLY A 164 -27.54 -2.12 -2.13
N PHE A 165 -28.73 -1.63 -2.45
CA PHE A 165 -29.43 -2.05 -3.67
C PHE A 165 -28.71 -1.56 -4.94
N PRO A 166 -28.79 -2.31 -6.06
CA PRO A 166 -28.37 -1.83 -7.37
C PRO A 166 -29.15 -0.59 -7.78
N ASP A 167 -28.57 0.21 -8.66
CA ASP A 167 -29.30 1.29 -9.33
C ASP A 167 -30.47 0.70 -10.13
N ARG A 168 -31.55 1.49 -10.26
CA ARG A 168 -32.77 1.06 -10.94
C ARG A 168 -32.56 0.87 -12.45
N SER A 169 -31.50 1.44 -13.02
CA SER A 169 -31.15 1.25 -14.43
C SER A 169 -30.47 -0.09 -14.73
N VAL A 170 -30.05 -0.85 -13.71
CA VAL A 170 -29.31 -2.10 -13.91
C VAL A 170 -30.22 -3.17 -14.51
N ASN A 171 -29.80 -3.76 -15.62
CA ASN A 171 -30.46 -4.93 -16.20
C ASN A 171 -30.00 -6.20 -15.46
N LEU A 172 -30.77 -6.58 -14.44
CA LEU A 172 -30.47 -7.73 -13.59
C LEU A 172 -30.34 -9.05 -14.37
N THR A 173 -31.11 -9.23 -15.45
CA THR A 173 -31.02 -10.42 -16.30
C THR A 173 -29.68 -10.47 -17.03
N ASN A 174 -29.27 -9.36 -17.64
CA ASN A 174 -28.00 -9.29 -18.37
C ASN A 174 -26.81 -9.50 -17.42
N VAL A 175 -26.84 -8.87 -16.24
CA VAL A 175 -25.82 -9.07 -15.20
C VAL A 175 -25.74 -10.54 -14.78
N ALA A 176 -26.88 -11.16 -14.46
CA ALA A 176 -26.91 -12.55 -14.01
C ALA A 176 -26.37 -13.53 -15.07
N GLN A 177 -26.62 -13.26 -16.35
CA GLN A 177 -26.15 -14.09 -17.47
C GLN A 177 -24.65 -13.96 -17.74
N ASN A 178 -24.02 -12.86 -17.32
CA ASN A 178 -22.61 -12.56 -17.57
C ASN A 178 -21.75 -12.64 -16.30
N VAL A 179 -22.21 -13.33 -15.26
CA VAL A 179 -21.39 -13.53 -14.06
C VAL A 179 -20.17 -14.42 -14.34
N GLY A 180 -19.02 -14.04 -13.78
CA GLY A 180 -17.73 -14.67 -14.05
C GLY A 180 -16.72 -14.53 -12.91
N ARG A 181 -15.44 -14.73 -13.26
CA ARG A 181 -14.32 -14.47 -12.33
C ARG A 181 -14.23 -12.97 -12.09
N PRO A 182 -14.09 -12.50 -10.83
CA PRO A 182 -14.01 -11.07 -10.54
C PRO A 182 -12.87 -10.38 -11.30
N ASP A 183 -13.22 -9.25 -11.92
CA ASP A 183 -12.31 -8.30 -12.53
C ASP A 183 -12.02 -7.11 -11.59
N ARG A 184 -11.18 -6.18 -12.07
CA ARG A 184 -10.76 -5.02 -11.28
C ARG A 184 -11.93 -4.10 -10.93
N ILE A 185 -12.90 -3.94 -11.83
CA ILE A 185 -14.05 -3.06 -11.62
C ILE A 185 -14.96 -3.55 -10.48
N ASN A 186 -15.13 -4.86 -10.34
CA ASN A 186 -15.92 -5.44 -9.26
C ASN A 186 -15.38 -5.03 -7.88
N CYS A 187 -14.07 -5.15 -7.70
CA CYS A 187 -13.37 -4.72 -6.48
C CYS A 187 -13.35 -3.19 -6.36
N GLY A 188 -13.04 -2.53 -7.47
CA GLY A 188 -12.87 -1.08 -7.59
C GLY A 188 -14.13 -0.29 -7.26
N SER A 189 -15.32 -0.84 -7.54
CA SER A 189 -16.64 -0.26 -7.22
C SER A 189 -16.74 0.23 -5.77
N CYS A 190 -16.01 -0.43 -4.87
CA CYS A 190 -15.93 -0.09 -3.45
C CYS A 190 -14.54 0.45 -3.06
N HIS A 191 -13.47 -0.19 -3.55
CA HIS A 191 -12.11 0.10 -3.09
C HIS A 191 -11.52 1.39 -3.69
N PHE A 192 -11.86 1.75 -4.93
CA PHE A 192 -11.36 2.96 -5.58
C PHE A 192 -12.08 4.23 -5.10
N PHE A 193 -13.35 4.08 -4.69
CA PHE A 193 -14.23 5.20 -4.33
C PHE A 193 -14.47 5.33 -2.81
N SER A 194 -13.67 4.60 -2.01
CA SER A 194 -13.75 4.64 -0.56
C SER A 194 -13.49 6.05 -0.02
N GLY A 195 -14.32 6.51 0.92
CA GLY A 195 -14.25 7.88 1.44
C GLY A 195 -15.09 8.91 0.67
N GLY A 196 -15.87 8.46 -0.32
CA GLY A 196 -16.87 9.27 -1.01
C GLY A 196 -16.43 9.83 -2.37
N GLY A 197 -15.35 9.32 -2.94
CA GLY A 197 -14.82 9.75 -4.24
C GLY A 197 -13.60 8.94 -4.67
N ASN A 198 -13.22 9.05 -5.95
CA ASN A 198 -12.07 8.35 -6.51
C ASN A 198 -10.78 8.73 -5.78
N ASN A 199 -9.95 7.73 -5.46
CA ASN A 199 -8.66 7.87 -4.77
C ASN A 199 -8.66 8.67 -3.45
N VAL A 200 -9.82 8.93 -2.83
CA VAL A 200 -9.91 9.76 -1.60
C VAL A 200 -9.10 9.14 -0.46
N LYS A 201 -9.29 7.84 -0.22
CA LYS A 201 -8.87 7.18 1.03
C LYS A 201 -7.52 6.49 0.95
N HIS A 202 -7.37 5.53 0.04
CA HIS A 202 -6.19 4.66 -0.05
C HIS A 202 -4.97 5.41 -0.59
N GLY A 203 -5.14 6.19 -1.66
CA GLY A 203 -4.04 6.87 -2.35
C GLY A 203 -3.31 6.01 -3.38
N ASP A 204 -3.38 4.68 -3.26
CA ASP A 204 -2.75 3.71 -4.17
C ASP A 204 -3.75 2.84 -4.94
N LEU A 205 -5.06 3.07 -4.76
CA LEU A 205 -6.13 2.33 -5.42
C LEU A 205 -7.18 3.30 -5.96
N GLU A 206 -7.30 3.38 -7.28
CA GLU A 206 -8.16 4.33 -7.98
C GLU A 206 -8.65 3.80 -9.33
N ALA A 207 -9.56 4.53 -9.96
CA ALA A 207 -10.16 4.15 -11.24
C ALA A 207 -9.13 3.99 -12.38
N ALA A 208 -7.98 4.68 -12.32
CA ALA A 208 -6.94 4.55 -13.33
C ALA A 208 -6.41 3.10 -13.46
N GLN A 209 -6.42 2.33 -12.36
CA GLN A 209 -5.97 0.94 -12.32
C GLN A 209 -6.89 0.01 -13.12
N LEU A 210 -8.05 0.45 -13.59
CA LEU A 210 -8.90 -0.34 -14.51
C LEU A 210 -8.22 -0.60 -15.85
N SER A 211 -7.38 0.34 -16.32
CA SER A 211 -6.68 0.27 -17.60
C SER A 211 -5.38 1.07 -17.57
N CYS A 212 -4.55 0.86 -16.55
CA CYS A 212 -3.29 1.57 -16.40
C CYS A 212 -2.16 1.00 -17.26
N ASP A 213 -1.06 1.74 -17.38
CA ASP A 213 0.19 1.24 -17.92
C ASP A 213 1.16 0.80 -16.79
N ARG A 214 2.38 0.40 -17.19
CA ARG A 214 3.44 -0.02 -16.26
C ARG A 214 4.02 1.11 -15.42
N GLU A 215 3.84 2.37 -15.80
CA GLU A 215 4.32 3.51 -15.01
C GLU A 215 3.41 3.75 -13.81
N THR A 216 2.10 3.53 -13.96
CA THR A 216 1.16 3.54 -12.83
C THR A 216 1.35 2.32 -11.93
N ASP A 217 1.22 1.10 -12.46
CA ASP A 217 1.36 -0.16 -11.69
C ASP A 217 1.83 -1.32 -12.57
N VAL A 218 3.02 -1.87 -12.30
CA VAL A 218 3.60 -2.94 -13.14
C VAL A 218 2.83 -4.26 -13.14
N HIS A 219 2.02 -4.54 -12.11
CA HIS A 219 1.26 -5.78 -11.98
C HIS A 219 -0.10 -5.66 -12.66
N MET A 220 -0.76 -4.51 -12.53
CA MET A 220 -2.07 -4.24 -13.12
C MET A 220 -1.98 -3.68 -14.54
N ALA A 221 -0.80 -3.28 -15.01
CA ALA A 221 -0.61 -2.71 -16.34
C ALA A 221 -1.24 -3.53 -17.48
N ALA A 222 -2.09 -2.88 -18.27
CA ALA A 222 -2.68 -3.43 -19.49
C ALA A 222 -1.62 -3.74 -20.56
N ASN A 223 -0.54 -2.95 -20.60
CA ASN A 223 0.66 -3.22 -21.41
C ASN A 223 1.70 -4.09 -20.68
N GLY A 224 1.26 -4.90 -19.72
CA GLY A 224 2.09 -5.80 -18.91
C GLY A 224 1.41 -7.15 -18.67
N ILE A 225 1.61 -7.70 -17.47
CA ILE A 225 1.03 -8.99 -17.06
C ILE A 225 -0.49 -8.90 -16.80
N ASN A 226 -1.02 -7.68 -16.66
CA ASN A 226 -2.45 -7.38 -16.56
C ASN A 226 -3.19 -8.26 -15.52
N LEU A 227 -2.67 -8.28 -14.29
CA LEU A 227 -3.28 -9.00 -13.18
C LEU A 227 -4.58 -8.33 -12.75
N THR A 228 -5.56 -9.14 -12.33
CA THR A 228 -6.73 -8.67 -11.59
C THR A 228 -6.50 -8.83 -10.09
N CYS A 229 -7.37 -8.23 -9.27
CA CYS A 229 -7.21 -8.23 -7.82
C CYS A 229 -7.09 -9.65 -7.25
N VAL A 230 -7.91 -10.58 -7.75
CA VAL A 230 -7.99 -11.98 -7.29
C VAL A 230 -6.81 -12.86 -7.73
N ASP A 231 -5.91 -12.33 -8.55
CA ASP A 231 -4.65 -13.01 -8.91
C ASP A 231 -3.64 -12.95 -7.75
N CYS A 232 -3.66 -11.88 -6.94
CA CYS A 232 -2.88 -11.75 -5.70
C CYS A 232 -3.71 -11.97 -4.42
N HIS A 233 -4.94 -11.46 -4.41
CA HIS A 233 -5.92 -11.61 -3.34
C HIS A 233 -6.76 -12.86 -3.55
N THR A 234 -6.10 -14.02 -3.56
CA THR A 234 -6.79 -15.29 -3.74
C THR A 234 -7.78 -15.53 -2.60
N ALA A 235 -8.81 -16.34 -2.87
CA ALA A 235 -9.86 -16.64 -1.91
C ALA A 235 -10.10 -18.15 -1.86
N GLU A 236 -10.19 -18.67 -0.64
CA GLU A 236 -10.64 -20.03 -0.38
C GLU A 236 -11.95 -19.95 0.42
N ASN A 237 -13.01 -20.63 -0.04
CA ASN A 237 -14.34 -20.57 0.58
C ASN A 237 -14.80 -19.11 0.84
N HIS A 238 -14.69 -18.25 -0.18
CA HIS A 238 -14.96 -16.80 -0.12
C HIS A 238 -14.23 -16.01 0.97
N ARG A 239 -13.17 -16.58 1.55
CA ARG A 239 -12.27 -15.88 2.48
C ARG A 239 -11.07 -15.35 1.71
N MET A 240 -11.16 -14.08 1.31
CA MET A 240 -10.09 -13.41 0.57
C MET A 240 -8.85 -13.15 1.43
N LEU A 241 -7.66 -13.36 0.84
CA LEU A 241 -6.37 -12.94 1.37
C LEU A 241 -6.18 -11.42 1.28
N GLY A 242 -5.15 -10.92 1.97
CA GLY A 242 -4.78 -9.51 1.95
C GLY A 242 -5.63 -8.68 2.91
N LYS A 243 -5.68 -9.11 4.17
CA LYS A 243 -6.31 -8.29 5.23
C LYS A 243 -5.70 -6.89 5.26
N LEU A 244 -6.55 -5.87 5.24
CA LEU A 244 -6.15 -4.47 5.39
C LEU A 244 -5.81 -4.15 6.85
N TYR A 245 -4.63 -3.56 7.09
CA TYR A 245 -4.11 -3.28 8.43
C TYR A 245 -4.90 -2.21 9.21
N SER A 246 -5.55 -1.28 8.51
CA SER A 246 -6.36 -0.22 9.14
C SER A 246 -7.66 -0.75 9.76
N VAL A 247 -8.05 -2.00 9.48
CA VAL A 247 -9.27 -2.64 9.98
C VAL A 247 -9.01 -4.08 10.44
N SER A 248 -7.76 -4.46 10.65
CA SER A 248 -7.38 -5.79 11.12
C SER A 248 -6.10 -5.77 11.95
N SER A 249 -6.17 -6.39 13.12
CA SER A 249 -5.11 -6.33 14.13
C SER A 249 -4.11 -7.50 14.09
N SER A 250 -4.36 -8.56 13.31
CA SER A 250 -3.55 -9.79 13.32
C SER A 250 -2.75 -10.01 12.04
N ASN A 251 -1.51 -10.47 12.17
CA ASN A 251 -0.63 -10.75 11.04
C ASN A 251 -0.90 -12.11 10.37
N THR A 252 -2.13 -12.31 9.87
CA THR A 252 -2.57 -13.58 9.24
C THR A 252 -3.38 -13.33 7.97
N MET A 253 -3.38 -14.28 7.04
CA MET A 253 -4.05 -14.18 5.74
C MET A 253 -3.64 -12.91 4.98
N ARG A 254 -2.33 -12.68 4.89
CA ARG A 254 -1.73 -11.57 4.13
C ARG A 254 -1.49 -12.00 2.68
N SER A 255 -1.43 -11.01 1.79
CA SER A 255 -0.86 -11.16 0.45
C SER A 255 0.52 -10.53 0.49
N THR A 256 1.53 -11.22 -0.04
CA THR A 256 2.94 -10.82 0.09
C THR A 256 3.66 -10.98 -1.23
N CYS A 257 4.67 -10.14 -1.48
CA CYS A 257 5.44 -10.15 -2.72
C CYS A 257 6.12 -11.52 -2.95
N GLU A 258 6.54 -12.15 -1.87
CA GLU A 258 7.25 -13.42 -1.78
C GLU A 258 6.40 -14.64 -2.21
N GLN A 259 5.09 -14.48 -2.42
CA GLN A 259 4.26 -15.54 -3.01
C GLN A 259 4.61 -15.77 -4.49
N CYS A 260 5.03 -14.72 -5.20
CA CYS A 260 5.51 -14.80 -6.58
C CYS A 260 7.03 -14.62 -6.66
N HIS A 261 7.56 -13.63 -5.94
CA HIS A 261 8.99 -13.33 -5.87
C HIS A 261 9.70 -14.22 -4.84
N THR A 262 11.03 -14.21 -4.80
CA THR A 262 11.79 -14.81 -3.68
C THR A 262 12.10 -13.74 -2.65
N ASN A 263 12.47 -14.13 -1.42
CA ASN A 263 12.94 -13.19 -0.39
C ASN A 263 14.27 -12.51 -0.77
N THR A 264 14.98 -13.07 -1.75
CA THR A 264 16.22 -12.54 -2.32
C THR A 264 16.10 -12.37 -3.83
N PRO A 265 15.23 -11.46 -4.32
CA PRO A 265 14.91 -11.40 -5.74
C PRO A 265 15.95 -10.65 -6.57
N HIS A 266 16.93 -10.00 -5.92
CA HIS A 266 17.95 -9.18 -6.58
C HIS A 266 19.21 -10.01 -6.88
N PHE A 267 19.92 -9.66 -7.94
CA PHE A 267 21.28 -10.16 -8.17
C PHE A 267 22.32 -9.49 -7.26
N ASP A 268 21.95 -8.36 -6.66
CA ASP A 268 22.76 -7.65 -5.67
C ASP A 268 22.48 -8.17 -4.25
N ASN A 269 23.51 -8.69 -3.60
CA ASN A 269 23.42 -9.24 -2.24
C ASN A 269 23.17 -8.17 -1.16
N ILE A 270 23.59 -6.92 -1.37
CA ILE A 270 23.31 -5.81 -0.46
C ILE A 270 21.81 -5.52 -0.48
N LEU A 271 21.20 -5.44 -1.67
CA LEU A 271 19.74 -5.24 -1.78
C LEU A 271 18.97 -6.39 -1.13
N ASN A 272 19.39 -7.63 -1.34
CA ASN A 272 18.77 -8.80 -0.69
C ASN A 272 18.85 -8.75 0.84
N ARG A 273 19.91 -8.19 1.42
CA ARG A 273 20.03 -8.02 2.88
C ARG A 273 19.06 -6.97 3.43
N HIS A 274 18.65 -5.99 2.63
CA HIS A 274 17.69 -4.98 3.07
C HIS A 274 16.32 -5.59 3.37
N ASP A 275 15.94 -6.68 2.70
CA ASP A 275 14.64 -7.35 2.94
C ASP A 275 14.47 -7.79 4.41
N ALA A 276 15.55 -7.97 5.17
CA ALA A 276 15.48 -8.28 6.60
C ALA A 276 14.76 -7.20 7.42
N LYS A 277 14.81 -5.93 7.00
CA LYS A 277 14.27 -4.78 7.75
C LYS A 277 13.54 -3.76 6.90
N VAL A 278 13.51 -3.88 5.59
CA VAL A 278 12.84 -2.97 4.66
C VAL A 278 11.90 -3.79 3.79
N SER A 279 10.62 -3.43 3.73
CA SER A 279 9.67 -4.15 2.89
C SER A 279 9.90 -3.87 1.40
N CYS A 280 9.50 -4.81 0.53
CA CYS A 280 9.58 -4.61 -0.92
C CYS A 280 8.85 -3.33 -1.34
N GLN A 281 7.68 -3.07 -0.75
CA GLN A 281 6.87 -1.87 -1.01
C GLN A 281 7.65 -0.58 -0.75
N ALA A 282 8.47 -0.52 0.31
CA ALA A 282 9.18 0.70 0.70
C ALA A 282 10.14 1.19 -0.40
N CYS A 283 10.73 0.26 -1.15
CA CYS A 283 11.63 0.56 -2.27
C CYS A 283 10.90 0.63 -3.60
N HIS A 284 9.86 -0.18 -3.81
CA HIS A 284 9.21 -0.33 -5.11
C HIS A 284 7.94 0.54 -5.31
N ILE A 285 7.50 1.25 -4.28
CA ILE A 285 6.43 2.25 -4.36
C ILE A 285 7.03 3.61 -3.93
N PRO A 286 7.89 4.24 -4.76
CA PRO A 286 8.54 5.50 -4.43
C PRO A 286 7.56 6.66 -4.26
N VAL A 287 6.41 6.57 -4.95
CA VAL A 287 5.35 7.57 -5.06
C VAL A 287 4.00 6.85 -5.21
N TYR A 288 2.96 7.37 -4.56
CA TYR A 288 1.55 6.99 -4.75
C TYR A 288 0.71 8.19 -5.22
N ALA A 289 -0.59 7.97 -5.46
CA ALA A 289 -1.48 8.95 -6.09
C ALA A 289 -0.91 9.48 -7.41
N LYS A 290 -0.48 8.55 -8.28
CA LYS A 290 0.19 8.85 -9.54
C LYS A 290 -0.73 9.53 -10.55
N GLU A 291 -1.98 9.08 -10.65
CA GLU A 291 -2.91 9.54 -11.69
C GLU A 291 -3.92 10.57 -11.15
N ASN A 292 -4.54 10.32 -9.99
CA ASN A 292 -5.41 11.30 -9.34
C ASN A 292 -4.93 11.64 -7.93
N ALA A 293 -5.23 12.87 -7.49
CA ALA A 293 -4.91 13.32 -6.16
C ALA A 293 -5.64 12.49 -5.09
N THR A 294 -5.06 12.42 -3.89
CA THR A 294 -5.65 11.77 -2.73
C THR A 294 -5.79 12.75 -1.58
N LYS A 295 -6.83 12.57 -0.76
CA LYS A 295 -7.10 13.46 0.35
C LYS A 295 -6.09 13.20 1.45
N MET A 296 -5.37 14.24 1.86
CA MET A 296 -4.37 14.21 2.92
C MET A 296 -4.91 14.80 4.22
N GLU A 297 -5.86 15.73 4.11
CA GLU A 297 -6.53 16.33 5.25
C GLU A 297 -8.05 16.41 5.12
N TRP A 298 -8.74 16.23 6.25
CA TRP A 298 -10.18 16.47 6.39
C TRP A 298 -10.51 17.13 7.74
N ASN A 299 -10.90 18.41 7.70
CA ASN A 299 -11.26 19.17 8.90
C ASN A 299 -12.78 19.36 9.00
N TRP A 300 -13.42 18.52 9.81
CA TRP A 300 -14.87 18.62 10.09
C TRP A 300 -15.26 19.88 10.88
N SER A 301 -14.33 20.49 11.62
CA SER A 301 -14.57 21.74 12.36
C SER A 301 -15.00 22.90 11.46
N ASP A 302 -14.64 22.85 10.18
CA ASP A 302 -14.99 23.88 9.20
C ASP A 302 -16.39 23.68 8.61
N ALA A 303 -17.02 22.53 8.84
CA ALA A 303 -18.32 22.21 8.27
C ALA A 303 -19.42 23.15 8.78
N GLY A 304 -20.46 23.35 7.97
CA GLY A 304 -21.64 24.13 8.32
C GLY A 304 -21.61 25.60 7.87
N ARG A 305 -20.54 26.08 7.20
CA ARG A 305 -20.59 27.41 6.58
C ARG A 305 -21.52 27.38 5.38
N LEU A 306 -22.42 28.37 5.32
CA LEU A 306 -23.44 28.52 4.28
C LEU A 306 -23.21 29.84 3.52
N ARG A 307 -23.63 29.88 2.26
CA ARG A 307 -23.65 31.09 1.43
C ARG A 307 -25.11 31.42 1.13
N ASP A 308 -25.57 32.59 1.55
CA ASP A 308 -26.96 33.01 1.42
C ASP A 308 -27.97 32.00 2.02
N GLY A 309 -27.61 31.41 3.17
CA GLY A 309 -28.41 30.40 3.86
C GLY A 309 -28.48 29.04 3.17
N LYS A 310 -27.70 28.82 2.10
CA LYS A 310 -27.65 27.55 1.35
C LYS A 310 -26.27 26.89 1.48
N PRO A 311 -26.22 25.53 1.46
CA PRO A 311 -24.95 24.84 1.40
C PRO A 311 -24.25 25.08 0.06
N TYR A 312 -22.93 25.09 0.08
CA TYR A 312 -22.09 25.29 -1.10
C TYR A 312 -20.87 24.34 -1.08
N SER A 313 -20.22 24.24 -2.23
CA SER A 313 -18.97 23.53 -2.43
C SER A 313 -17.94 24.47 -3.07
N GLU A 314 -16.67 24.20 -2.81
CA GLU A 314 -15.53 24.85 -3.48
C GLU A 314 -14.57 23.77 -3.95
N ALA A 315 -13.97 23.98 -5.11
CA ALA A 315 -12.97 23.10 -5.69
C ALA A 315 -11.71 23.88 -6.04
N ASP A 316 -10.57 23.19 -6.07
CA ASP A 316 -9.32 23.74 -6.60
C ASP A 316 -9.32 23.75 -8.14
N GLU A 317 -8.20 24.20 -8.73
CA GLU A 317 -8.02 24.29 -10.19
C GLU A 317 -8.08 22.93 -10.90
N ASP A 318 -7.76 21.85 -10.18
CA ASP A 318 -7.79 20.47 -10.68
C ASP A 318 -9.17 19.81 -10.49
N GLY A 319 -10.15 20.54 -9.92
CA GLY A 319 -11.50 20.06 -9.68
C GLY A 319 -11.66 19.22 -8.41
N ASN A 320 -10.65 19.15 -7.53
CA ASN A 320 -10.79 18.49 -6.24
C ASN A 320 -11.60 19.37 -5.30
N GLU A 321 -12.63 18.81 -4.67
CA GLU A 321 -13.39 19.52 -3.64
C GLU A 321 -12.46 19.91 -2.48
N ILE A 322 -12.26 21.20 -2.22
CA ILE A 322 -11.48 21.73 -1.09
C ILE A 322 -12.38 22.16 0.08
N TYR A 323 -13.67 22.33 -0.16
CA TYR A 323 -14.66 22.59 0.87
C TYR A 323 -16.05 22.08 0.48
N LEU A 324 -16.78 21.55 1.46
CA LEU A 324 -18.19 21.23 1.37
C LEU A 324 -18.90 21.64 2.67
N SER A 325 -20.02 22.37 2.60
CA SER A 325 -20.79 22.71 3.81
C SER A 325 -21.14 21.49 4.67
N ILE A 326 -21.37 20.35 4.03
CA ILE A 326 -21.74 19.09 4.70
C ILE A 326 -20.57 18.31 5.30
N LYS A 327 -19.32 18.66 4.99
CA LYS A 327 -18.13 17.86 5.35
C LYS A 327 -16.94 18.67 5.89
N GLY A 328 -16.89 19.98 5.67
CA GLY A 328 -15.77 20.83 6.08
C GLY A 328 -14.73 21.02 4.97
N SER A 329 -13.48 21.27 5.34
CA SER A 329 -12.38 21.57 4.41
C SER A 329 -11.47 20.37 4.18
N PHE A 330 -10.77 20.39 3.04
CA PHE A 330 -9.90 19.31 2.61
C PHE A 330 -8.57 19.83 2.05
N ARG A 331 -7.51 19.02 2.19
CA ARG A 331 -6.28 19.16 1.39
C ARG A 331 -6.06 17.89 0.57
N TRP A 332 -5.63 18.08 -0.67
CA TRP A 332 -5.31 17.02 -1.62
C TRP A 332 -3.88 17.12 -2.07
N GLU A 333 -3.27 15.97 -2.35
CA GLU A 333 -1.92 15.90 -2.92
C GLU A 333 -1.87 14.80 -3.98
N LYS A 334 -1.05 15.01 -5.00
CA LYS A 334 -0.80 14.09 -6.12
C LYS A 334 0.70 13.81 -6.20
N ASN A 335 1.08 12.62 -6.67
CA ASN A 335 2.48 12.17 -6.73
C ASN A 335 3.17 12.26 -5.36
N VAL A 336 2.54 11.70 -4.34
CA VAL A 336 2.99 11.81 -2.95
C VAL A 336 4.07 10.79 -2.64
N ILE A 337 5.17 11.23 -2.03
CA ILE A 337 6.21 10.36 -1.46
C ILE A 337 5.66 9.78 -0.15
N PRO A 338 5.65 8.44 0.04
CA PRO A 338 5.20 7.85 1.30
C PRO A 338 6.02 8.31 2.51
N ASP A 339 5.35 8.41 3.65
CA ASP A 339 6.02 8.32 4.94
C ASP A 339 6.43 6.87 5.22
N TYR A 340 7.30 6.65 6.20
CA TYR A 340 7.80 5.33 6.55
C TYR A 340 7.61 5.02 8.03
N ALA A 341 7.21 3.80 8.34
CA ALA A 341 6.97 3.34 9.71
C ALA A 341 7.52 1.92 9.93
N TRP A 342 7.99 1.63 11.15
CA TRP A 342 8.23 0.26 11.58
C TRP A 342 6.91 -0.48 11.75
N PHE A 343 6.83 -1.69 11.22
CA PHE A 343 5.62 -2.47 11.29
C PHE A 343 5.85 -3.97 11.33
N ASN A 344 5.24 -4.66 12.30
CA ASN A 344 5.35 -6.11 12.50
C ASN A 344 4.11 -6.89 12.01
N GLY A 345 3.18 -6.19 11.34
CA GLY A 345 1.96 -6.77 10.82
C GLY A 345 0.79 -6.81 11.80
N THR A 346 0.93 -6.26 13.01
CA THR A 346 -0.15 -6.13 14.02
C THR A 346 -0.47 -4.67 14.31
N ALA A 347 -1.74 -4.37 14.59
CA ALA A 347 -2.21 -2.99 14.75
C ALA A 347 -3.38 -2.90 15.76
N ASP A 348 -3.51 -1.77 16.43
CA ASP A 348 -4.71 -1.42 17.20
C ASP A 348 -5.50 -0.33 16.49
N GLN A 349 -6.80 -0.25 16.77
CA GLN A 349 -7.71 0.74 16.20
C GLN A 349 -8.51 1.43 17.29
N TYR A 350 -8.82 2.71 17.10
CA TYR A 350 -9.78 3.40 17.93
C TYR A 350 -11.18 2.84 17.66
N LEU A 351 -11.79 2.24 18.68
CA LEU A 351 -13.14 1.69 18.62
C LEU A 351 -14.15 2.67 19.19
N THR A 352 -15.39 2.62 18.71
CA THR A 352 -16.48 3.41 19.29
C THR A 352 -16.60 3.13 20.80
N GLY A 353 -16.50 4.17 21.61
CA GLY A 353 -16.55 4.07 23.08
C GLY A 353 -15.19 4.14 23.77
N ASP A 354 -14.07 4.02 23.04
CA ASP A 354 -12.74 4.22 23.60
C ASP A 354 -12.59 5.65 24.16
N THR A 355 -11.80 5.82 25.21
CA THR A 355 -11.43 7.16 25.71
C THR A 355 -10.23 7.69 24.92
N ILE A 356 -10.21 8.98 24.62
CA ILE A 356 -9.08 9.66 24.00
C ILE A 356 -7.90 9.67 24.98
N ARG A 357 -6.76 9.13 24.55
CA ARG A 357 -5.55 8.97 25.38
C ARG A 357 -4.46 9.99 25.07
N GLU A 358 -4.44 10.52 23.85
CA GLU A 358 -3.44 11.44 23.34
C GLU A 358 -4.03 12.30 22.23
N VAL A 359 -3.38 13.44 21.94
CA VAL A 359 -3.72 14.35 20.83
C VAL A 359 -2.44 14.61 20.02
N PRO A 360 -2.45 14.41 18.68
CA PRO A 360 -3.56 13.94 17.84
C PRO A 360 -4.03 12.52 18.19
N VAL A 361 -5.35 12.28 18.14
CA VAL A 361 -5.91 10.94 18.40
C VAL A 361 -5.50 10.00 17.27
N LYS A 362 -4.79 8.93 17.61
CA LYS A 362 -4.44 7.87 16.67
C LYS A 362 -5.67 7.01 16.39
N MET A 363 -6.22 7.10 15.18
CA MET A 363 -7.33 6.26 14.74
C MET A 363 -6.90 4.80 14.57
N ASN A 364 -5.62 4.60 14.27
CA ASN A 364 -4.96 3.32 14.35
C ASN A 364 -3.51 3.48 14.81
N THR A 365 -2.97 2.43 15.42
CA THR A 365 -1.55 2.33 15.77
C THR A 365 -0.97 1.12 15.06
N LEU A 366 0.08 1.33 14.28
CA LEU A 366 0.86 0.27 13.66
C LEU A 366 1.97 -0.15 14.65
N PHE A 367 1.99 -1.40 15.08
CA PHE A 367 3.00 -1.88 16.02
C PHE A 367 4.26 -2.35 15.29
N GLY A 368 5.40 -2.16 15.94
CA GLY A 368 6.71 -2.56 15.42
C GLY A 368 7.81 -1.62 15.87
N SER A 369 9.03 -2.10 15.84
CA SER A 369 10.24 -1.33 16.14
C SER A 369 11.43 -1.98 15.45
N HIS A 370 12.57 -1.30 15.44
CA HIS A 370 13.81 -1.88 14.93
C HIS A 370 14.15 -3.22 15.61
N ASP A 371 13.94 -3.31 16.93
CA ASP A 371 14.34 -4.47 17.74
C ASP A 371 13.37 -5.65 17.63
N ASP A 372 12.17 -5.42 17.11
CA ASP A 372 11.22 -6.49 16.80
C ASP A 372 11.68 -7.26 15.55
N ILE A 373 11.93 -8.57 15.72
CA ILE A 373 12.40 -9.46 14.65
C ILE A 373 11.40 -9.57 13.50
N ASN A 374 10.10 -9.40 13.75
CA ASN A 374 9.06 -9.48 12.73
C ASN A 374 8.81 -8.13 12.06
N SER A 375 9.44 -7.06 12.54
CA SER A 375 9.19 -5.71 12.04
C SER A 375 10.07 -5.34 10.86
N LYS A 376 9.43 -4.81 9.82
CA LYS A 376 10.08 -4.16 8.66
C LYS A 376 9.62 -2.70 8.56
N ILE A 377 10.43 -1.87 7.92
CA ILE A 377 10.05 -0.53 7.47
C ILE A 377 9.10 -0.67 6.29
N ILE A 378 7.92 -0.05 6.38
CA ILE A 378 6.89 -0.05 5.33
C ILE A 378 6.56 1.38 4.88
N PRO A 379 6.10 1.59 3.63
CA PRO A 379 5.57 2.87 3.19
C PRO A 379 4.13 3.03 3.67
N ILE A 380 3.79 4.23 4.13
CA ILE A 380 2.47 4.61 4.64
C ILE A 380 2.05 5.97 4.07
N LYS A 381 0.76 6.10 3.79
CA LYS A 381 0.06 7.37 3.68
C LYS A 381 -0.38 7.80 5.08
N ILE A 382 -0.10 9.04 5.45
CA ILE A 382 -0.63 9.66 6.66
C ILE A 382 -1.81 10.55 6.27
N HIS A 383 -2.97 10.31 6.87
CA HIS A 383 -4.12 11.21 6.76
C HIS A 383 -4.36 11.87 8.11
N VAL A 384 -4.37 13.20 8.13
CA VAL A 384 -4.70 13.99 9.32
C VAL A 384 -6.08 14.63 9.19
N GLY A 385 -6.68 14.99 10.29
CA GLY A 385 -7.95 15.69 10.26
C GLY A 385 -8.36 16.16 11.64
N ASN A 386 -9.60 16.61 11.75
CA ASN A 386 -10.25 16.77 13.03
C ASN A 386 -11.68 16.24 12.97
N GLN A 387 -12.20 15.84 14.12
CA GLN A 387 -13.51 15.23 14.23
C GLN A 387 -14.13 15.55 15.57
N ILE A 388 -15.46 15.50 15.59
CA ILE A 388 -16.27 15.79 16.75
C ILE A 388 -16.00 14.80 17.90
N TYR A 389 -15.83 15.32 19.10
CA TYR A 389 -15.66 14.54 20.33
C TYR A 389 -16.46 15.14 21.49
N ASP A 390 -16.80 14.31 22.46
CA ASP A 390 -17.51 14.73 23.68
C ASP A 390 -16.53 15.26 24.73
N LYS A 391 -16.72 16.51 25.17
CA LYS A 391 -15.78 17.18 26.09
C LYS A 391 -15.75 16.59 27.49
N LYS A 392 -16.86 16.02 27.98
CA LYS A 392 -16.95 15.45 29.32
C LYS A 392 -16.57 13.98 29.35
N TYR A 393 -17.04 13.20 28.39
CA TYR A 393 -16.72 11.78 28.29
C TYR A 393 -15.37 11.50 27.64
N ASN A 394 -14.71 12.53 27.10
CA ASN A 394 -13.39 12.48 26.46
C ASN A 394 -13.29 11.34 25.43
N ARG A 395 -14.26 11.27 24.51
CA ARG A 395 -14.33 10.24 23.46
C ARG A 395 -14.83 10.83 22.15
N LEU A 396 -14.42 10.24 21.04
CA LEU A 396 -14.94 10.58 19.73
C LEU A 396 -16.44 10.26 19.64
N ILE A 397 -17.18 11.13 18.97
CA ILE A 397 -18.62 10.99 18.76
C ILE A 397 -18.87 10.25 17.45
N GLN A 398 -19.86 9.34 17.44
CA GLN A 398 -20.46 8.82 16.21
C GLN A 398 -21.68 9.69 15.90
N PRO A 399 -21.60 10.67 14.96
CA PRO A 399 -22.73 11.49 14.60
C PRO A 399 -23.62 10.79 13.56
N LYS A 400 -24.91 11.17 13.56
CA LYS A 400 -25.82 10.92 12.45
C LYS A 400 -25.58 11.98 11.36
N LEU A 401 -25.00 11.55 10.26
CA LEU A 401 -24.64 12.42 9.13
C LEU A 401 -25.72 12.40 8.05
N TYR A 402 -26.33 11.26 7.77
CA TYR A 402 -27.22 11.07 6.63
C TYR A 402 -28.69 10.89 7.03
N SER A 403 -29.58 11.50 6.25
CA SER A 403 -31.01 11.17 6.15
C SER A 403 -31.56 11.68 4.82
N GLU A 404 -32.60 11.03 4.31
CA GLU A 404 -33.36 11.50 3.14
C GLU A 404 -34.24 12.70 3.49
N THR A 405 -34.69 12.80 4.75
CA THR A 405 -35.64 13.79 5.23
C THR A 405 -34.96 14.89 6.05
N ILE A 406 -35.51 16.10 5.98
CA ILE A 406 -35.17 17.20 6.89
C ILE A 406 -35.93 16.97 8.21
N GLY A 407 -35.30 17.25 9.36
CA GLY A 407 -35.90 17.09 10.68
C GLY A 407 -35.59 15.76 11.37
N ASP A 408 -34.74 14.93 10.75
CA ASP A 408 -34.31 13.63 11.26
C ASP A 408 -32.91 13.67 11.90
N SER A 409 -32.47 14.86 12.35
CA SER A 409 -31.22 15.10 13.09
C SER A 409 -29.94 14.80 12.30
N ALA A 410 -30.03 14.68 10.97
CA ALA A 410 -28.89 14.37 10.12
C ALA A 410 -28.08 15.64 9.80
N TYR A 411 -26.79 15.61 10.11
CA TYR A 411 -25.90 16.76 9.92
C TYR A 411 -25.90 17.29 8.47
N TRP A 412 -25.90 16.41 7.45
CA TRP A 412 -25.87 16.83 6.05
C TRP A 412 -27.13 17.56 5.55
N LYS A 413 -28.21 17.57 6.35
CA LYS A 413 -29.45 18.28 6.06
C LYS A 413 -29.65 19.50 6.96
N GLU A 414 -29.29 19.38 8.23
CA GLU A 414 -29.62 20.38 9.25
C GLU A 414 -28.43 21.24 9.71
N PHE A 415 -27.19 20.82 9.45
CA PHE A 415 -25.96 21.51 9.88
C PHE A 415 -25.87 21.76 11.39
N ASP A 416 -26.53 20.91 12.20
CA ASP A 416 -26.55 20.99 13.67
C ASP A 416 -25.77 19.81 14.28
N TRP A 417 -24.58 20.11 14.79
CA TRP A 417 -23.73 19.10 15.43
C TRP A 417 -24.29 18.55 16.73
N HIS A 418 -25.06 19.34 17.49
CA HIS A 418 -25.63 18.89 18.75
C HIS A 418 -26.69 17.81 18.50
N LYS A 419 -27.63 18.06 17.57
CA LYS A 419 -28.64 17.07 17.17
C LYS A 419 -28.01 15.81 16.56
N ALA A 420 -27.03 15.99 15.67
CA ALA A 420 -26.36 14.88 15.01
C ALA A 420 -25.58 14.00 16.00
N ALA A 421 -24.89 14.61 16.96
CA ALA A 421 -24.19 13.92 18.03
C ALA A 421 -25.17 13.17 18.95
N GLU A 422 -26.24 13.83 19.39
CA GLU A 422 -27.23 13.22 20.27
C GLU A 422 -27.90 12.00 19.61
N ALA A 423 -28.38 12.15 18.39
CA ALA A 423 -29.05 11.08 17.65
C ALA A 423 -28.10 9.91 17.38
N GLY A 424 -26.86 10.21 16.97
CA GLY A 424 -25.87 9.20 16.65
C GLY A 424 -25.40 8.40 17.88
N MET A 425 -25.07 9.10 18.97
CA MET A 425 -24.63 8.48 20.23
C MET A 425 -25.72 7.64 20.88
N ARG A 426 -26.98 8.14 20.85
CA ARG A 426 -28.15 7.39 21.32
C ARG A 426 -28.32 6.07 20.56
N ARG A 427 -28.15 6.08 19.24
CA ARG A 427 -28.26 4.86 18.40
C ARG A 427 -27.20 3.82 18.74
N VAL A 428 -25.96 4.25 19.00
CA VAL A 428 -24.86 3.33 19.36
C VAL A 428 -24.83 2.99 20.86
N GLY A 429 -25.82 3.44 21.63
CA GLY A 429 -25.97 3.10 23.06
C GLY A 429 -24.93 3.77 23.98
N LEU A 430 -24.38 4.91 23.57
CA LEU A 430 -23.41 5.66 24.36
C LEU A 430 -23.98 7.02 24.80
N PRO A 431 -23.64 7.50 26.01
CA PRO A 431 -24.13 8.80 26.47
C PRO A 431 -23.44 9.94 25.70
N TYR A 432 -24.18 11.03 25.51
CA TYR A 432 -23.69 12.30 25.02
C TYR A 432 -23.94 13.36 26.10
N SER A 433 -22.92 14.15 26.42
CA SER A 433 -22.97 15.09 27.53
C SER A 433 -23.67 16.41 27.22
N GLY A 434 -24.01 16.62 25.94
CA GLY A 434 -24.50 17.90 25.41
C GLY A 434 -23.38 18.85 24.99
N GLU A 435 -22.12 18.55 25.33
CA GLU A 435 -20.95 19.38 25.04
C GLU A 435 -19.99 18.65 24.10
N HIS A 436 -19.72 19.24 22.94
CA HIS A 436 -18.77 18.74 21.97
C HIS A 436 -17.77 19.82 21.54
N ASP A 437 -16.66 19.36 21.00
CA ASP A 437 -15.66 20.18 20.31
C ASP A 437 -14.97 19.31 19.23
N PHE A 438 -13.95 19.82 18.57
CA PHE A 438 -13.18 19.09 17.56
C PHE A 438 -11.78 18.79 18.05
N VAL A 439 -11.33 17.54 17.86
CA VAL A 439 -9.98 17.10 18.21
C VAL A 439 -9.23 16.66 16.98
N GLN A 440 -7.93 16.97 16.92
CA GLN A 440 -7.06 16.51 15.84
C GLN A 440 -6.90 15.00 15.87
N THR A 441 -6.90 14.37 14.71
CA THR A 441 -6.76 12.92 14.54
C THR A 441 -5.82 12.57 13.41
N ILE A 442 -5.20 11.40 13.52
CA ILE A 442 -4.23 10.88 12.57
C ILE A 442 -4.51 9.41 12.28
N THR A 443 -4.39 9.01 11.01
CA THR A 443 -4.54 7.62 10.57
C THR A 443 -3.40 7.25 9.63
N TYR A 444 -2.86 6.04 9.80
CA TYR A 444 -1.79 5.47 8.99
C TYR A 444 -2.34 4.42 8.03
N TRP A 445 -2.06 4.58 6.73
CA TRP A 445 -2.52 3.70 5.66
C TRP A 445 -1.33 3.06 4.94
N PRO A 446 -1.04 1.76 5.15
CA PRO A 446 0.00 1.08 4.39
C PRO A 446 -0.26 1.12 2.89
N VAL A 447 0.76 1.50 2.12
CA VAL A 447 0.74 1.61 0.65
C VAL A 447 1.23 0.29 0.06
N ASN A 448 0.44 -0.34 -0.82
CA ASN A 448 0.72 -1.70 -1.32
C ASN A 448 0.59 -1.86 -2.85
N HIS A 449 -0.03 -0.90 -3.53
CA HIS A 449 -0.23 -0.89 -4.98
C HIS A 449 0.52 0.29 -5.61
N MET A 450 0.40 0.47 -6.93
CA MET A 450 1.19 1.39 -7.74
C MET A 450 2.69 1.04 -7.74
N VAL A 451 3.00 -0.26 -7.74
CA VAL A 451 4.38 -0.75 -7.81
C VAL A 451 5.03 -0.24 -9.11
N SER A 452 6.15 0.45 -8.98
CA SER A 452 6.82 1.13 -10.09
C SER A 452 7.78 0.22 -10.84
N PRO A 453 8.14 0.55 -12.09
CA PRO A 453 9.20 -0.13 -12.81
C PRO A 453 10.52 -0.20 -12.03
N LYS A 454 11.30 -1.29 -12.22
CA LYS A 454 12.54 -1.54 -11.46
C LYS A 454 13.58 -0.41 -11.54
N ASN A 455 13.60 0.35 -12.63
CA ASN A 455 14.50 1.48 -12.84
C ASN A 455 14.04 2.76 -12.13
N GLN A 456 12.86 2.75 -11.51
CA GLN A 456 12.29 3.84 -10.73
C GLN A 456 12.19 3.49 -9.23
N SER A 457 12.72 2.34 -8.81
CA SER A 457 12.78 2.02 -7.38
C SER A 457 13.66 3.02 -6.64
N VAL A 458 13.37 3.22 -5.35
CA VAL A 458 14.13 4.10 -4.46
C VAL A 458 15.62 3.74 -4.48
N GLY A 459 16.46 4.73 -4.75
CA GLY A 459 17.91 4.61 -4.74
C GLY A 459 18.51 4.72 -3.34
N CYS A 460 19.74 4.20 -3.16
CA CYS A 460 20.41 4.16 -1.86
C CYS A 460 20.51 5.55 -1.20
N ALA A 461 20.88 6.57 -1.97
CA ALA A 461 21.11 7.93 -1.47
C ALA A 461 19.82 8.62 -0.98
N GLU A 462 18.64 8.17 -1.41
CA GLU A 462 17.37 8.73 -0.95
C GLU A 462 17.07 8.33 0.50
N CYS A 463 17.62 7.20 0.97
CA CYS A 463 17.50 6.73 2.35
C CYS A 463 18.75 7.06 3.18
N HIS A 464 19.94 6.83 2.62
CA HIS A 464 21.24 6.98 3.26
C HIS A 464 21.81 8.41 3.14
N THR A 465 21.00 9.41 3.49
CA THR A 465 21.39 10.83 3.46
C THR A 465 21.09 11.50 4.80
N ARG A 466 21.90 12.50 5.16
CA ARG A 466 21.76 13.27 6.41
C ARG A 466 20.56 14.21 6.38
N ASN A 467 20.27 14.76 5.22
CA ASN A 467 19.27 15.80 5.05
C ASN A 467 18.22 15.33 4.05
N ASN A 468 16.94 15.54 4.38
CA ASN A 468 15.79 15.28 3.53
C ASN A 468 15.74 13.85 2.97
N GLY A 469 16.17 12.87 3.77
CA GLY A 469 16.08 11.46 3.41
C GLY A 469 14.69 10.89 3.70
N ARG A 470 14.29 9.87 2.94
CA ARG A 470 13.02 9.14 3.09
C ARG A 470 12.83 8.58 4.50
N LEU A 471 13.91 8.13 5.13
CA LEU A 471 13.87 7.53 6.48
C LEU A 471 14.18 8.54 7.59
N ALA A 472 14.10 9.85 7.35
CA ALA A 472 14.48 10.88 8.32
C ALA A 472 13.70 10.81 9.64
N ASN A 473 12.41 10.43 9.59
CA ASN A 473 11.53 10.36 10.76
C ASN A 473 11.65 9.06 11.58
N LEU A 474 12.47 8.10 11.13
CA LEU A 474 12.66 6.84 11.85
C LEU A 474 13.86 6.89 12.79
N ALA A 475 13.64 6.54 14.05
CA ALA A 475 14.67 6.49 15.09
C ALA A 475 14.89 5.06 15.62
N GLY A 476 15.82 4.90 16.57
CA GLY A 476 16.07 3.63 17.27
C GLY A 476 17.10 2.71 16.62
N PHE A 477 17.76 3.14 15.54
CA PHE A 477 18.81 2.36 14.87
C PHE A 477 19.82 3.28 14.19
N TYR A 478 21.01 2.74 13.92
CA TYR A 478 22.04 3.42 13.16
C TYR A 478 21.88 3.15 11.67
N LEU A 479 21.62 4.19 10.88
CA LEU A 479 21.53 4.16 9.43
C LEU A 479 22.81 4.76 8.83
N PRO A 480 23.66 3.95 8.14
CA PRO A 480 24.85 4.46 7.48
C PRO A 480 24.53 5.64 6.54
N GLY A 481 25.37 6.67 6.51
CA GLY A 481 25.16 7.84 5.64
C GLY A 481 24.18 8.89 6.18
N ARG A 482 23.15 8.49 6.95
CA ARG A 482 22.26 9.42 7.68
C ARG A 482 22.83 9.75 9.05
N ASP A 483 23.10 8.73 9.85
CA ASP A 483 23.54 8.89 11.23
C ASP A 483 25.06 9.02 11.30
N SER A 484 25.53 9.60 12.40
CA SER A 484 26.97 9.73 12.67
C SER A 484 27.23 9.49 14.16
N ASN A 485 28.39 8.91 14.46
CA ASN A 485 28.82 8.73 15.83
C ASN A 485 30.23 9.27 15.94
N ARG A 486 30.37 10.44 16.58
CA ARG A 486 31.64 11.17 16.64
C ARG A 486 32.81 10.32 17.15
N ALA A 487 32.60 9.44 18.12
CA ALA A 487 33.65 8.59 18.65
C ALA A 487 34.11 7.54 17.64
N LEU A 488 33.15 6.86 16.99
CA LEU A 488 33.44 5.89 15.92
C LEU A 488 34.05 6.58 14.69
N ASP A 489 33.56 7.76 14.34
CA ASP A 489 34.07 8.54 13.21
C ASP A 489 35.52 8.97 13.45
N ILE A 490 35.84 9.46 14.66
CA ILE A 490 37.22 9.79 15.05
C ILE A 490 38.10 8.54 15.03
N PHE A 491 37.64 7.45 15.65
CA PHE A 491 38.40 6.21 15.70
C PHE A 491 38.68 5.66 14.29
N GLY A 492 37.65 5.60 13.43
CA GLY A 492 37.77 5.16 12.05
C GLY A 492 38.71 6.06 11.24
N THR A 493 38.63 7.38 11.45
CA THR A 493 39.54 8.35 10.81
C THR A 493 40.99 8.12 11.25
N LEU A 494 41.23 7.95 12.55
CA LEU A 494 42.56 7.66 13.09
C LEU A 494 43.10 6.34 12.55
N LEU A 495 42.27 5.29 12.48
CA LEU A 495 42.65 3.99 11.95
C LEU A 495 43.01 4.08 10.45
N PHE A 496 42.23 4.80 9.66
CA PHE A 496 42.52 5.04 8.24
C PHE A 496 43.90 5.70 8.06
N PHE A 497 44.16 6.79 8.79
CA PHE A 497 45.45 7.47 8.71
C PHE A 497 46.61 6.63 9.26
N ALA A 498 46.37 5.81 10.29
CA ALA A 498 47.38 4.89 10.81
C ALA A 498 47.75 3.81 9.78
N VAL A 499 46.77 3.21 9.10
CA VAL A 499 47.00 2.21 8.03
C VAL A 499 47.70 2.84 6.84
N LEU A 500 47.25 4.02 6.40
CA LEU A 500 47.90 4.76 5.32
C LEU A 500 49.36 5.06 5.66
N GLY A 501 49.62 5.51 6.90
CA GLY A 501 50.97 5.72 7.41
C GLY A 501 51.81 4.44 7.38
N ALA A 502 51.27 3.31 7.85
CA ALA A 502 51.96 2.03 7.83
C ALA A 502 52.31 1.56 6.41
N VAL A 503 51.42 1.75 5.44
CA VAL A 503 51.67 1.43 4.02
C VAL A 503 52.79 2.31 3.46
N ILE A 504 52.78 3.61 3.74
CA ILE A 504 53.83 4.54 3.30
C ILE A 504 55.19 4.15 3.92
N ILE A 505 55.22 3.86 5.23
CA ILE A 505 56.42 3.40 5.93
C ILE A 505 56.93 2.09 5.31
N HIS A 506 56.05 1.13 5.05
CA HIS A 506 56.42 -0.13 4.41
C HIS A 506 57.02 0.09 3.01
N ALA A 507 56.43 0.97 2.20
CA ALA A 507 56.95 1.33 0.89
C ALA A 507 58.33 2.01 0.98
N ALA A 508 58.50 2.95 1.92
CA ALA A 508 59.78 3.62 2.16
C ALA A 508 60.87 2.63 2.60
N PHE A 509 60.56 1.69 3.50
CA PHE A 509 61.48 0.63 3.90
C PHE A 509 61.89 -0.24 2.71
N ARG A 510 60.96 -0.63 1.84
CA ARG A 510 61.31 -1.37 0.62
C ARG A 510 62.27 -0.60 -0.29
N ILE A 511 62.06 0.70 -0.46
CA ILE A 511 62.94 1.56 -1.25
C ILE A 511 64.33 1.65 -0.62
N ILE A 512 64.42 1.90 0.69
CA ILE A 512 65.70 2.01 1.42
C ILE A 512 66.49 0.69 1.35
N VAL A 513 65.83 -0.45 1.56
CA VAL A 513 66.45 -1.77 1.47
C VAL A 513 66.93 -2.04 0.04
N SER A 514 66.15 -1.69 -0.97
CA SER A 514 66.55 -1.82 -2.38
C SER A 514 67.80 -0.99 -2.70
N ILE A 515 67.86 0.26 -2.21
CA ILE A 515 69.04 1.13 -2.38
C ILE A 515 70.26 0.57 -1.63
N ARG A 516 70.10 0.07 -0.40
CA ARG A 516 71.20 -0.57 0.35
C ARG A 516 71.70 -1.84 -0.33
N ASN A 517 70.81 -2.72 -0.80
CA ASN A 517 71.20 -3.94 -1.50
C ASN A 517 71.93 -3.64 -2.81
N LYS A 518 71.56 -2.57 -3.52
CA LYS A 518 72.34 -2.06 -4.66
C LYS A 518 73.75 -1.60 -4.27
N LYS A 519 73.96 -1.12 -3.05
CA LYS A 519 75.27 -0.67 -2.55
C LYS A 519 76.18 -1.84 -2.17
N TYR A 520 75.62 -2.95 -1.68
CA TYR A 520 76.39 -4.18 -1.38
C TYR A 520 76.63 -5.09 -2.60
N GLY A 521 75.84 -4.96 -3.68
CA GLY A 521 76.07 -5.67 -4.94
C GLY A 521 77.19 -5.08 -5.82
N VAL A 522 77.83 -3.97 -5.39
CA VAL A 522 78.94 -3.33 -6.12
C VAL A 522 80.31 -3.67 -5.50
N ASP A 523 80.35 -4.24 -4.28
CA ASP A 523 81.61 -4.57 -3.57
C ASP A 523 82.06 -6.04 -3.73
N GLN A 524 81.50 -6.82 -4.67
CA GLN A 524 82.04 -8.14 -5.03
C GLN A 524 81.96 -8.40 -6.54
N ILE A 525 83.12 -8.29 -7.21
CA ILE A 525 83.87 -9.34 -7.92
C ILE A 525 85.01 -8.63 -8.69
N ASP A 526 86.25 -8.82 -8.26
CA ASP A 526 87.43 -8.56 -9.08
C ASP A 526 88.12 -9.91 -9.35
N TYR A 527 88.09 -10.36 -10.61
CA TYR A 527 88.88 -11.48 -11.13
C TYR A 527 89.18 -11.22 -12.61
N HIS A 528 90.18 -10.37 -12.85
CA HIS A 528 90.93 -10.37 -14.11
C HIS A 528 92.44 -10.46 -13.84
N SER A 529 92.97 -11.68 -13.95
CA SER A 529 94.35 -11.96 -14.40
C SER A 529 94.40 -13.46 -14.76
N GLU A 530 94.80 -13.96 -15.90
CA GLU A 530 95.42 -13.45 -17.11
C GLU A 530 95.21 -14.57 -18.16
N ASN A 531 94.91 -14.19 -19.39
CA ASN A 531 95.00 -15.08 -20.54
C ASN A 531 96.36 -14.84 -21.21
N SER A 532 97.22 -15.86 -21.33
CA SER A 532 98.16 -15.89 -22.45
C SER A 532 98.61 -17.30 -22.86
N HIS A 533 98.37 -17.58 -24.15
CA HIS A 533 99.20 -18.34 -25.08
C HIS A 533 99.08 -19.88 -25.14
N GLY A 534 98.25 -20.34 -26.09
CA GLY A 534 98.67 -20.80 -27.42
C GLY A 534 99.65 -21.98 -27.58
N GLY A 535 99.21 -22.97 -28.36
CA GLY A 535 100.00 -24.07 -28.97
C GLY A 535 99.59 -25.44 -28.41
N GLN A 536 99.49 -26.55 -29.13
CA GLN A 536 99.52 -26.92 -30.56
C GLN A 536 99.39 -28.47 -30.55
N THR A 537 98.66 -29.10 -31.50
CA THR A 537 98.78 -30.52 -31.96
C THR A 537 98.66 -31.66 -30.92
N THR A 538 97.87 -32.71 -31.08
CA THR A 538 97.54 -33.57 -32.24
C THR A 538 96.16 -34.19 -32.08
#